data_AF-A0A2P8I756-F1
#
_entry.id   AF-A0A2P8I756-F1
#
_cell.length_a   1.000
_cell.length_b   1.000
_cell.length_c   1.000
_cell.angle_alpha   90.00
_cell.angle_beta   90.00
_cell.angle_gamma   90.00
#
_symmetry.space_group_name_H-M   'P 1'
#
loop_
_entity.id
_entity.type
_entity.pdbx_description
1 polymer ?
#
loop_
_entity_poly.entity_id
_entity_poly.type
_entity_poly.pdbx_seq_one_letter_code
_entity_poly.pdbx_strand_id
1 'polypeptide(L)'
;MTGRPRPVAKSGAGNRYTVRLRVAEFQRAARRSALYSDYVLAPAMGVNRSTVSRVLTGEIRPGAAFIAGALAAFAPLSVQFEDLFEVVPES
;
A
#
# COMPACT_ATOMS: atom_id res chain seq x y z
N MET A 1 33.16 -22.51 -19.15
CA MET A 1 31.99 -21.61 -19.06
C MET A 1 31.63 -21.42 -17.59
N THR A 2 32.28 -20.48 -16.91
CA THR A 2 32.12 -20.24 -15.47
C THR A 2 31.08 -19.16 -15.23
N GLY A 3 29.86 -19.54 -14.86
CA GLY A 3 28.86 -18.58 -14.38
C GLY A 3 29.25 -18.09 -12.99
N ARG A 4 29.65 -16.82 -12.87
CA ARG A 4 29.76 -16.17 -11.56
C ARG A 4 28.37 -16.18 -10.90
N PRO A 5 28.25 -16.51 -9.61
CA PRO A 5 26.99 -16.31 -8.91
C PRO A 5 26.63 -14.81 -8.96
N ARG A 6 25.37 -14.50 -9.30
CA ARG A 6 24.81 -13.16 -9.10
C ARG A 6 25.01 -12.79 -7.63
N PRO A 7 25.49 -11.59 -7.30
CA PRO A 7 25.41 -11.13 -5.92
C PRO A 7 23.93 -11.07 -5.56
N VAL A 8 23.49 -11.96 -4.68
CA VAL A 8 22.30 -11.73 -3.88
C VAL A 8 22.61 -10.45 -3.12
N ALA A 9 22.05 -9.33 -3.57
CA ALA A 9 22.06 -8.11 -2.79
C ALA A 9 21.43 -8.48 -1.46
N LYS A 10 22.24 -8.65 -0.42
CA LYS A 10 21.77 -8.54 0.95
C LYS A 10 21.21 -7.13 1.01
N SER A 11 19.88 -7.01 0.95
CA SER A 11 19.19 -5.77 1.23
C SER A 11 19.82 -5.21 2.49
N GLY A 12 20.47 -4.06 2.35
CA GLY A 12 21.17 -3.38 3.43
C GLY A 12 20.23 -3.14 4.61
N ALA A 13 20.84 -2.86 5.77
CA ALA A 13 20.21 -2.42 7.00
C ALA A 13 18.77 -1.91 6.79
N GLY A 14 17.79 -2.57 7.44
CA GLY A 14 16.37 -2.27 7.32
C GLY A 14 16.12 -0.76 7.26
N ASN A 15 15.25 -0.37 6.32
CA ASN A 15 14.97 1.05 6.12
C ASN A 15 14.45 1.59 7.45
N ARG A 16 15.13 2.58 8.06
CA ARG A 16 14.73 3.12 9.39
C ARG A 16 13.29 3.61 9.44
N TYR A 17 12.65 3.77 8.28
CA TYR A 17 11.27 4.14 8.14
C TYR A 17 10.52 3.21 7.19
N THR A 18 9.22 3.12 7.41
CA THR A 18 8.28 2.39 6.57
C THR A 18 7.02 3.20 6.38
N VAL A 19 6.23 2.84 5.37
CA VAL A 19 4.88 3.35 5.22
C VAL A 19 3.90 2.47 6.00
N ARG A 20 2.98 3.09 6.72
CA ARG A 20 1.81 2.46 7.35
C ARG A 20 0.54 3.06 6.78
N LEU A 21 -0.49 2.23 6.63
CA LEU A 21 -1.82 2.66 6.21
C LEU A 21 -2.56 3.28 7.40
N ARG A 22 -3.11 4.48 7.20
CA ARG A 22 -4.10 5.08 8.11
C ARG A 22 -5.46 4.46 7.83
N VAL A 23 -5.70 3.26 8.38
CA VAL A 23 -6.87 2.42 8.05
C VAL A 23 -8.20 3.20 8.13
N ALA A 24 -8.39 4.00 9.18
CA ALA A 24 -9.61 4.78 9.35
C ALA A 24 -9.79 5.84 8.25
N GLU A 25 -8.73 6.57 7.89
CA GLU A 25 -8.78 7.58 6.83
C GLU A 25 -8.98 6.95 5.46
N PHE A 26 -8.31 5.83 5.21
CA PHE A 26 -8.47 5.06 3.98
C PHE A 26 -9.91 4.58 3.81
N GLN A 27 -10.53 4.04 4.86
CA GLN A 27 -11.94 3.64 4.84
C GLN A 27 -12.87 4.84 4.66
N ARG A 28 -12.55 6.01 5.25
CA ARG A 28 -13.31 7.26 5.02
C ARG A 28 -13.22 7.69 3.56
N ALA A 29 -12.04 7.66 2.95
CA ALA A 29 -11.84 7.97 1.53
C ALA A 29 -12.63 6.97 0.64
N ALA A 30 -12.52 5.67 0.91
CA ALA A 30 -13.25 4.64 0.18
C ALA A 30 -14.77 4.87 0.20
N ARG A 31 -15.33 5.22 1.37
CA ARG A 31 -16.76 5.54 1.51
C ARG A 31 -17.16 6.79 0.71
N ARG A 32 -16.33 7.84 0.70
CA ARG A 32 -16.57 9.06 -0.08
C ARG A 32 -16.49 8.81 -1.59
N SER A 33 -15.68 7.84 -2.02
CA SER A 33 -15.57 7.40 -3.42
C SER A 33 -16.61 6.36 -3.85
N ALA A 34 -17.58 6.03 -2.99
CA ALA A 34 -18.53 4.93 -3.20
C ALA A 34 -17.89 3.52 -3.40
N LEU A 35 -16.65 3.34 -2.94
CA LEU A 35 -15.90 2.08 -2.98
C LEU A 35 -16.07 1.32 -1.66
N TYR A 36 -17.31 0.90 -1.35
CA TYR A 36 -17.70 0.40 -0.03
C TYR A 36 -17.23 -1.02 0.32
N SER A 37 -16.66 -1.76 -0.63
CA SER A 37 -16.21 -3.13 -0.39
C SER A 37 -14.89 -3.41 -1.10
N ASP A 38 -14.11 -4.32 -0.53
CA ASP A 38 -12.88 -4.85 -1.15
C ASP A 38 -13.13 -5.39 -2.56
N TYR A 39 -14.37 -5.83 -2.84
CA TYR A 39 -14.79 -6.33 -4.14
C TYR A 39 -14.70 -5.29 -5.25
N VAL A 40 -14.99 -4.02 -4.93
CA VAL A 40 -15.00 -2.89 -5.86
C VAL A 40 -13.71 -2.07 -5.72
N LEU A 41 -13.19 -1.98 -4.50
CA LEU A 41 -11.97 -1.24 -4.20
C LEU A 41 -10.72 -1.87 -4.83
N ALA A 42 -10.55 -3.19 -4.74
CA ALA A 42 -9.33 -3.85 -5.24
C ALA A 42 -9.18 -3.70 -6.77
N PRO A 43 -10.23 -3.89 -7.59
CA PRO A 43 -10.17 -3.56 -9.02
C PRO A 43 -9.88 -2.09 -9.30
N ALA A 44 -10.50 -1.15 -8.57
CA ALA A 44 -10.26 0.28 -8.74
C ALA A 44 -8.79 0.67 -8.45
N MET A 45 -8.15 -0.03 -7.51
CA MET A 45 -6.73 0.13 -7.17
C MET A 45 -5.78 -0.70 -8.05
N GLY A 46 -6.29 -1.62 -8.88
CA GLY A 46 -5.45 -2.55 -9.65
C GLY A 46 -4.66 -3.55 -8.79
N VAL A 47 -5.18 -3.95 -7.62
CA VAL A 47 -4.52 -4.92 -6.71
C VAL A 47 -5.40 -6.12 -6.42
N ASN A 48 -4.81 -7.18 -5.88
CA ASN A 48 -5.57 -8.34 -5.41
C ASN A 48 -6.38 -8.01 -4.15
N ARG A 49 -7.57 -8.59 -4.02
CA ARG A 49 -8.42 -8.44 -2.82
C ARG A 49 -7.75 -8.92 -1.54
N SER A 50 -7.00 -10.02 -1.62
CA SER A 50 -6.22 -10.53 -0.49
C SER A 50 -5.17 -9.51 -0.04
N THR A 51 -4.55 -8.77 -0.97
CA THR A 51 -3.62 -7.68 -0.64
C THR A 51 -4.34 -6.56 0.12
N VAL A 52 -5.54 -6.17 -0.30
CA VAL A 52 -6.36 -5.15 0.40
C VAL A 52 -6.65 -5.59 1.83
N SER A 53 -7.21 -6.78 2.00
CA SER A 53 -7.54 -7.31 3.33
C SER A 53 -6.31 -7.37 4.24
N ARG A 54 -5.18 -7.93 3.75
CA ARG A 54 -3.95 -8.08 4.52
C ARG A 54 -3.30 -6.75 4.91
N VAL A 55 -3.42 -5.72 4.08
CA VAL A 55 -2.93 -4.37 4.44
C VAL A 55 -3.88 -3.72 5.45
N LEU A 56 -5.21 -3.86 5.28
CA LEU A 56 -6.19 -3.30 6.21
C LEU A 56 -6.13 -3.94 7.60
N THR A 57 -5.82 -5.24 7.69
CA THR A 57 -5.62 -5.95 8.96
C THR A 57 -4.24 -5.71 9.57
N GLY A 58 -3.33 -5.06 8.82
CA GLY A 58 -1.94 -4.83 9.24
C GLY A 58 -1.05 -6.08 9.16
N GLU A 59 -1.52 -7.17 8.55
CA GLU A 59 -0.72 -8.38 8.34
C GLU A 59 0.49 -8.12 7.42
N ILE A 60 0.31 -7.26 6.41
CA ILE A 60 1.40 -6.80 5.55
C ILE A 60 1.43 -5.29 5.47
N ARG A 61 2.63 -4.74 5.23
CA ARG A 61 2.79 -3.31 4.98
C ARG A 61 2.38 -2.97 3.53
N PRO A 62 1.83 -1.75 3.29
CA PRO A 62 1.49 -1.31 1.95
C PRO A 62 2.76 -1.15 1.10
N GLY A 63 2.85 -1.90 0.00
CA GLY A 63 3.91 -1.74 -0.99
C GLY A 63 3.62 -0.63 -2.01
N ALA A 64 4.58 -0.33 -2.87
CA ALA A 64 4.47 0.72 -3.89
C ALA A 64 3.22 0.59 -4.78
N ALA A 65 2.88 -0.63 -5.22
CA ALA A 65 1.68 -0.88 -6.02
C ALA A 65 0.38 -0.55 -5.28
N PHE A 66 0.32 -0.88 -3.98
CA PHE A 66 -0.86 -0.56 -3.15
C PHE A 66 -1.00 0.96 -2.98
N ILE A 67 0.10 1.65 -2.67
CA ILE A 67 0.13 3.11 -2.48
C ILE A 67 -0.31 3.82 -3.77
N ALA A 68 0.31 3.48 -4.90
CA ALA A 68 -0.02 4.08 -6.19
C ALA A 68 -1.48 3.80 -6.58
N GLY A 69 -1.95 2.56 -6.40
CA GLY A 69 -3.33 2.17 -6.67
C GLY A 69 -4.34 2.93 -5.81
N ALA A 70 -4.06 3.13 -4.53
CA ALA A 70 -4.92 3.90 -3.63
C ALA A 70 -5.03 5.37 -4.06
N LEU A 71 -3.91 6.02 -4.36
CA LEU A 71 -3.88 7.41 -4.80
C LEU A 71 -4.60 7.59 -6.14
N ALA A 72 -4.42 6.67 -7.08
CA ALA A 72 -5.14 6.68 -8.35
C ALA A 72 -6.65 6.48 -8.17
N ALA A 73 -7.06 5.50 -7.35
CA ALA A 73 -8.47 5.20 -7.11
C ALA A 73 -9.22 6.35 -6.42
N PHE A 74 -8.53 7.12 -5.57
CA PHE A 74 -9.10 8.26 -4.85
C PHE A 74 -8.78 9.62 -5.48
N ALA A 75 -8.16 9.66 -6.66
CA ALA A 75 -7.81 10.90 -7.36
C ALA A 75 -8.97 11.91 -7.50
N PRO A 76 -10.24 11.49 -7.77
CA PRO A 76 -11.37 12.41 -7.83
C PRO A 76 -11.65 13.18 -6.52
N LEU A 77 -11.17 12.66 -5.37
CA LEU A 77 -11.32 13.29 -4.07
C LEU A 77 -10.14 14.23 -3.72
N SER A 78 -9.17 14.40 -4.62
CA SER A 78 -7.94 15.19 -4.38
C SER A 78 -7.12 14.75 -3.15
N VAL A 79 -7.23 13.48 -2.79
CA VAL A 79 -6.57 12.89 -1.62
C VAL A 79 -5.06 12.77 -1.87
N GLN A 80 -4.26 13.18 -0.89
CA GLN A 80 -2.81 13.11 -0.92
C GLN A 80 -2.28 11.87 -0.19
N PHE A 81 -0.97 11.64 -0.28
CA PHE A 81 -0.34 10.51 0.39
C PHE A 81 -0.54 10.56 1.91
N GLU A 82 -0.37 11.73 2.52
CA GLU A 82 -0.38 11.95 3.96
C GLU A 82 -1.79 11.79 4.58
N ASP A 83 -2.83 11.90 3.75
CA ASP A 83 -4.21 11.65 4.16
C ASP A 83 -4.46 10.14 4.39
N LEU A 84 -3.79 9.28 3.62
CA LEU A 84 -4.01 7.83 3.62
C LEU A 84 -2.91 7.06 4.32
N PHE A 85 -1.71 7.61 4.33
CA PHE A 85 -0.50 6.93 4.74
C PHE A 85 0.29 7.79 5.72
N GLU A 86 1.15 7.13 6.48
CA GLU A 86 2.11 7.79 7.35
C GLU A 86 3.45 7.08 7.24
N VAL A 87 4.51 7.86 7.36
CA VAL A 87 5.88 7.34 7.45
C VAL A 87 6.20 7.17 8.93
N VAL A 88 6.45 5.93 9.36
CA VAL A 88 6.74 5.58 10.74
C VAL A 88 8.10 4.89 10.84
N PRO A 89 8.78 4.93 11.99
CA PRO A 89 10.00 4.16 12.20
C PRO A 89 9.77 2.66 11.96
N GLU A 90 10.74 2.00 11.35
CA GLU A 90 10.76 0.54 11.28
C GLU A 90 11.05 -0.01 12.68
N SER A 91 10.05 -0.67 13.26
CA SER A 91 10.08 -1.33 14.57
C SER A 91 10.05 -2.85 14.40
#